data_AF-A0A0W8JJR9-F1
#
_entry.id   AF-A0A0W8JJR9-F1
#
_cell.length_a   1.000
_cell.length_b   1.000
_cell.length_c   1.000
_cell.angle_alpha   90.00
_cell.angle_beta   90.00
_cell.angle_gamma   90.00
#
_symmetry.space_group_name_H-M   'P 1'
#
loop_
_entity.id
_entity.type
_entity.pdbx_description
1 polymer ?
#
loop_
_entity_poly.entity_id
_entity_poly.type
_entity_poly.pdbx_seq_one_letter_code
_entity_poly.pdbx_strand_id
1 'polypeptide(L)' 'MKKTVAAIKAGDKEAATAALTEATPILDRMATKGLIHKNKAARHKARFVAAIKAL' A
#
# COMPACT_ATOMS: atom_id res chain seq x y z
N MET A 1 1.39 2.89 -5.72
CA MET A 1 0.34 1.84 -5.78
C MET A 1 0.59 0.78 -6.85
N LYS A 2 1.02 1.13 -8.09
CA LYS A 2 1.24 0.11 -9.14
C LYS A 2 2.33 -0.91 -8.77
N LYS A 3 3.41 -0.46 -8.11
CA LYS A 3 4.50 -1.32 -7.61
C LYS A 3 4.04 -2.34 -6.55
N THR A 4 3.27 -1.91 -5.54
CA THR A 4 2.74 -2.82 -4.51
C THR A 4 1.78 -3.85 -5.09
N VAL A 5 0.90 -3.45 -6.01
CA VAL A 5 -0.02 -4.39 -6.69
C VAL A 5 0.74 -5.37 -7.58
N ALA A 6 1.79 -4.93 -8.27
CA ALA A 6 2.63 -5.79 -9.10
C ALA A 6 3.38 -6.84 -8.26
N ALA A 7 3.97 -6.44 -7.13
CA ALA A 7 4.67 -7.34 -6.22
C ALA A 7 3.72 -8.38 -5.60
N ILE A 8 2.52 -7.95 -5.19
CA ILE A 8 1.48 -8.88 -4.69
C ILE A 8 1.04 -9.85 -5.80
N LYS A 9 0.88 -9.39 -7.05
CA LYS A 9 0.55 -10.29 -8.17
C LYS A 9 1.66 -11.26 -8.54
N ALA A 10 2.92 -10.86 -8.34
CA ALA A 10 4.08 -11.71 -8.57
C ALA A 10 4.27 -12.78 -7.47
N GLY A 11 3.53 -12.69 -6.36
CA GLY A 11 3.59 -13.64 -5.26
C GLY A 11 4.79 -13.49 -4.33
N ASP A 12 5.54 -12.39 -4.46
CA ASP A 12 6.76 -12.15 -3.70
C ASP A 12 6.47 -11.32 -2.44
N LYS A 13 6.43 -12.01 -1.30
CA LYS A 13 6.05 -11.44 -0.01
C LYS A 13 7.07 -10.42 0.52
N GLU A 14 8.36 -10.66 0.30
CA GLU A 14 9.42 -9.75 0.73
C GLU A 14 9.42 -8.48 -0.12
N ALA A 15 9.33 -8.63 -1.45
CA ALA A 15 9.22 -7.49 -2.35
C ALA A 15 7.93 -6.68 -2.10
N ALA A 16 6.82 -7.35 -1.76
CA ALA A 16 5.55 -6.67 -1.47
C ALA A 16 5.58 -5.89 -0.14
N THR A 17 6.25 -6.42 0.89
CA THR A 17 6.42 -5.70 2.17
C THR A 17 7.34 -4.48 2.01
N ALA A 18 8.46 -4.60 1.28
CA ALA A 18 9.33 -3.48 0.97
C ALA A 18 8.64 -2.41 0.13
N ALA A 19 7.86 -2.80 -0.89
CA ALA A 19 7.09 -1.85 -1.68
C ALA A 19 5.98 -1.17 -0.86
N LEU A 20 5.41 -1.85 0.16
CA LEU A 20 4.40 -1.29 1.04
C LEU A 20 4.99 -0.23 1.97
N THR A 21 6.17 -0.46 2.56
CA THR A 21 6.84 0.49 3.46
C THR A 21 7.25 1.77 2.75
N GLU A 22 7.60 1.71 1.47
CA GLU A 22 7.82 2.91 0.65
C GLU A 22 6.50 3.63 0.30
N ALA A 23 5.43 2.87 0.06
CA ALA A 23 4.14 3.42 -0.37
C ALA A 23 3.35 4.08 0.77
N THR A 24 3.49 3.62 2.01
CA THR A 24 2.80 4.15 3.20
C THR A 24 3.05 5.65 3.44
N PRO A 25 4.29 6.17 3.52
CA PRO A 25 4.52 7.59 3.76
C PRO A 25 4.04 8.48 2.61
N ILE A 26 4.05 7.97 1.37
CA ILE A 26 3.53 8.69 0.20
C ILE A 26 2.01 8.83 0.31
N LEU A 27 1.32 7.74 0.62
CA LEU A 27 -0.13 7.71 0.84
C LEU A 27 -0.55 8.67 1.95
N ASP A 28 0.17 8.69 3.06
CA ASP A 28 -0.14 9.55 4.19
C ASP A 28 0.15 11.02 3.86
N ARG A 29 1.20 11.32 3.11
CA ARG A 29 1.48 12.68 2.61
C ARG A 29 0.43 13.16 1.60
N MET A 30 -0.13 12.28 0.78
CA MET A 30 -1.25 12.63 -0.11
C MET A 30 -2.52 12.91 0.69
N ALA A 31 -2.73 12.22 1.82
CA ALA A 31 -3.87 12.45 2.70
C ALA A 31 -3.75 13.78 3.45
N THR A 32 -2.57 14.13 3.96
CA THR A 32 -2.34 15.42 4.65
C THR A 32 -2.48 16.61 3.72
N LYS A 33 -2.10 16.45 2.44
CA LYS A 33 -2.30 17.46 1.40
C LYS A 33 -3.75 17.56 0.88
N GLY A 34 -4.68 16.74 1.38
CA GLY A 34 -6.09 16.75 0.98
C GLY A 34 -6.38 16.15 -0.40
N LEU A 35 -5.38 15.63 -1.12
CA LEU A 35 -5.56 14.97 -2.43
C LEU A 35 -6.41 13.69 -2.31
N ILE A 36 -6.35 13.04 -1.15
CA ILE A 36 -7.20 11.89 -0.81
C ILE A 36 -7.73 12.04 0.61
N HIS A 37 -8.93 11.54 0.86
CA HIS A 37 -9.47 11.49 2.22
C HIS A 37 -8.65 10.52 3.11
N LYS A 38 -8.46 10.86 4.40
CA LYS A 38 -7.77 10.01 5.40
C LYS A 38 -8.25 8.56 5.41
N ASN A 39 -9.57 8.35 5.34
CA ASN A 39 -10.17 7.01 5.28
C ASN A 39 -9.83 6.27 4.00
N LYS A 40 -9.68 6.97 2.86
CA LYS A 40 -9.27 6.35 1.59
C LYS A 40 -7.82 5.86 1.69
N ALA A 41 -6.93 6.67 2.26
CA ALA A 41 -5.54 6.27 2.52
C ALA A 41 -5.48 5.05 3.46
N ALA A 42 -6.22 5.07 4.56
CA ALA A 42 -6.33 3.96 5.51
C ALA A 42 -6.85 2.67 4.85
N ARG A 43 -7.90 2.75 4.02
CA ARG A 43 -8.42 1.59 3.28
C ARG A 43 -7.38 0.97 2.34
N HIS A 44 -6.60 1.79 1.64
CA HIS A 44 -5.54 1.28 0.77
C HIS A 44 -4.45 0.55 1.56
N LYS A 45 -4.02 1.11 2.70
CA LYS A 45 -3.06 0.44 3.60
C LYS A 45 -3.59 -0.90 4.09
N ALA A 46 -4.82 -0.95 4.60
CA ALA A 46 -5.44 -2.17 5.10
C ALA A 46 -5.56 -3.25 4.01
N ARG A 47 -5.98 -2.87 2.80
CA ARG A 47 -6.11 -3.81 1.67
C ARG A 47 -4.77 -4.43 1.26
N PHE A 48 -3.71 -3.64 1.20
CA PHE A 48 -2.38 -4.18 0.84
C PHE A 48 -1.83 -5.10 1.93
N VAL A 49 -1.99 -4.76 3.21
CA VAL A 49 -1.58 -5.65 4.32
C VAL A 49 -2.36 -6.97 4.28
N ALA A 50 -3.66 -6.93 4.06
CA ALA A 50 -4.49 -8.14 3.95
C ALA A 50 -4.05 -9.01 2.76
N ALA A 51 -3.77 -8.41 1.61
CA ALA A 51 -3.30 -9.13 0.43
C ALA A 51 -1.90 -9.75 0.61
N ILE A 52 -0.99 -9.06 1.32
CA ILE A 52 0.35 -9.61 1.65
C ILE A 52 0.26 -10.75 2.67
N LYS A 53 -0.70 -10.69 3.61
CA LYS A 53 -0.94 -11.78 4.57
C LYS A 53 -1.59 -13.02 3.95
N ALA A 54 -2.38 -12.83 2.89
CA ALA A 54 -3.04 -13.91 2.16
C ALA A 54 -2.12 -14.63 1.15
N LEU A 55 -0.90 -14.11 0.96
CA LEU A 55 0.22 -14.76 0.28
C LEU A 55 1.06 -15.57 1.27
#